data_AF-K9D8Z8-F1
#
_entry.id   AF-K9D8Z8-F1
#
_cell.length_a   1.000
_cell.length_b   1.000
_cell.length_c   1.000
_cell.angle_alpha   90.00
_cell.angle_beta   90.00
_cell.angle_gamma   90.00
#
_symmetry.space_group_name_H-M   'P 1'
#
loop_
_entity.id
_entity.type
_entity.pdbx_description
1 polymer ?
#
loop_
_entity_poly.entity_id
_entity_poly.type
_entity_poly.pdbx_seq_one_letter_code
_entity_poly.pdbx_strand_id
1 'polypeptide(L)'
;EALAVRLRAAFVADLPRRRRELAAAVASDDLDAAGRILHGLRGSAVHLAEPGLATLCGELEAAADAGDHERLRAGLPRLHTLLDAFDAR
;
A
#
# COMPACT_ATOMS: atom_id res chain seq x y z
N GLU A 1 -23.42 -7.20 -0.59
CA GLU A 1 -23.02 -6.39 -1.76
C GLU A 1 -22.72 -4.92 -1.45
N ALA A 2 -23.60 -4.19 -0.75
CA ALA A 2 -23.39 -2.77 -0.44
C ALA A 2 -22.10 -2.43 0.35
N LEU A 3 -21.65 -3.31 1.25
CA LEU A 3 -20.45 -3.05 2.06
C LEU A 3 -19.16 -3.06 1.23
N ALA A 4 -18.97 -4.05 0.36
CA ALA A 4 -17.76 -4.17 -0.47
C ALA A 4 -17.61 -2.97 -1.42
N VAL A 5 -18.72 -2.51 -2.01
CA VAL A 5 -18.74 -1.30 -2.84
C VAL A 5 -18.35 -0.06 -2.04
N ARG A 6 -18.88 0.10 -0.82
CA ARG A 6 -18.53 1.22 0.06
C ARG A 6 -17.07 1.20 0.49
N LEU A 7 -16.53 0.02 0.82
CA LEU A 7 -15.11 -0.15 1.18
C LEU A 7 -14.21 0.17 -0.01
N ARG A 8 -14.55 -0.28 -1.22
CA ARG A 8 -13.82 0.07 -2.44
C ARG A 8 -13.87 1.58 -2.72
N ALA A 9 -15.03 2.22 -2.61
CA ALA A 9 -15.15 3.66 -2.80
C ALA A 9 -14.32 4.46 -1.78
N ALA A 10 -14.36 4.06 -0.50
CA ALA A 10 -13.55 4.68 0.54
C ALA A 10 -12.04 4.49 0.29
N PHE A 11 -11.63 3.30 -0.14
CA PHE A 11 -10.24 3.01 -0.50
C PHE A 11 -9.76 3.89 -1.65
N VAL A 12 -10.53 3.97 -2.76
CA VAL A 12 -10.20 4.79 -3.93
C VAL A 12 -10.10 6.28 -3.53
N ALA A 13 -11.03 6.79 -2.72
CA ALA A 13 -11.00 8.17 -2.26
C ALA A 13 -9.76 8.49 -1.40
N ASP A 14 -9.26 7.50 -0.63
CA ASP A 14 -8.13 7.66 0.28
C ASP A 14 -6.77 7.35 -0.35
N LEU A 15 -6.75 6.61 -1.46
CA LEU A 15 -5.54 6.11 -2.10
C LEU A 15 -4.55 7.23 -2.51
N PRO A 16 -4.96 8.37 -3.10
CA PRO A 16 -4.04 9.45 -3.45
C PRO A 16 -3.31 10.05 -2.24
N ARG A 17 -3.95 10.07 -1.06
CA ARG A 17 -3.30 10.50 0.19
C ARG A 17 -2.25 9.49 0.62
N ARG A 18 -2.61 8.20 0.69
CA ARG A 18 -1.69 7.12 1.09
C ARG A 18 -0.46 7.01 0.19
N ARG A 19 -0.62 7.19 -1.12
CA ARG A 19 0.50 7.21 -2.07
C ARG A 19 1.49 8.33 -1.78
N ARG A 20 0.98 9.55 -1.53
CA ARG A 20 1.81 10.71 -1.19
C ARG A 20 2.55 10.52 0.13
N GLU A 21 1.85 9.99 1.14
CA GLU A 21 2.46 9.71 2.44
C GLU A 21 3.54 8.63 2.35
N LEU A 22 3.30 7.55 1.60
CA LEU A 22 4.30 6.49 1.41
C LEU A 22 5.52 7.01 0.65
N ALA A 23 5.30 7.78 -0.41
CA ALA A 23 6.39 8.40 -1.17
C ALA A 23 7.22 9.35 -0.30
N ALA A 24 6.57 10.15 0.55
CA ALA A 24 7.25 11.04 1.48
C ALA A 24 8.07 10.27 2.52
N ALA A 25 7.49 9.23 3.14
CA ALA A 25 8.18 8.38 4.11
C ALA A 25 9.42 7.71 3.51
N VAL A 26 9.31 7.17 2.29
CA VAL A 26 10.46 6.56 1.58
C VAL A 26 11.51 7.62 1.22
N ALA A 27 11.09 8.81 0.78
CA ALA A 27 12.02 9.88 0.44
C ALA A 27 12.80 10.40 1.68
N SER A 28 12.20 10.34 2.86
CA SER A 28 12.82 10.73 4.13
C SER A 28 13.48 9.57 4.90
N ASP A 29 13.55 8.36 4.32
CA ASP A 29 14.07 7.15 5.00
C ASP A 29 13.33 6.79 6.30
N ASP A 30 12.06 7.21 6.41
CA ASP A 30 11.20 6.91 7.56
C ASP A 30 10.52 5.55 7.35
N LEU A 31 11.26 4.49 7.65
CA LEU A 31 10.78 3.10 7.53
C LEU A 31 9.60 2.81 8.44
N ASP A 32 9.56 3.40 9.64
CA ASP A 32 8.45 3.22 10.58
C ASP A 32 7.15 3.77 9.99
N ALA A 33 7.19 4.96 9.37
CA ALA A 33 6.05 5.52 8.67
C ALA A 33 5.68 4.69 7.43
N ALA A 34 6.66 4.27 6.63
CA ALA A 34 6.42 3.43 5.47
C ALA A 34 5.73 2.12 5.85
N GLY A 35 6.21 1.42 6.88
CA GLY A 35 5.65 0.18 7.41
C GLY A 35 4.19 0.35 7.85
N ARG A 36 3.87 1.40 8.63
CA ARG A 36 2.49 1.69 9.05
C ARG A 36 1.54 1.93 7.86
N ILE A 37 2.00 2.64 6.83
CA ILE A 37 1.18 2.92 5.64
C ILE A 37 0.94 1.61 4.86
N LEU A 38 1.97 0.79 4.69
CA LEU A 38 1.90 -0.52 4.04
C LEU A 38 0.99 -1.49 4.79
N HIS A 39 1.06 -1.52 6.12
CA HIS A 39 0.15 -2.29 6.97
C HIS A 39 -1.31 -1.88 6.73
N GLY A 40 -1.59 -0.57 6.70
CA GLY A 40 -2.93 -0.05 6.39
C GLY A 40 -3.43 -0.41 4.99
N LEU A 41 -2.54 -0.39 3.99
CA LEU A 41 -2.84 -0.82 2.62
C LEU A 41 -3.14 -2.32 2.57
N ARG A 42 -2.36 -3.15 3.26
CA ARG A 42 -2.56 -4.60 3.39
C ARG A 42 -3.94 -4.92 3.98
N GLY A 43 -4.31 -4.26 5.08
CA GLY A 43 -5.63 -4.43 5.70
C GLY A 43 -6.77 -4.08 4.74
N SER A 44 -6.60 -2.99 3.96
CA SER A 44 -7.56 -2.61 2.94
C SER A 44 -7.67 -3.66 1.83
N ALA A 45 -6.54 -4.18 1.34
CA ALA A 45 -6.49 -5.16 0.25
C ALA A 45 -7.22 -6.47 0.58
N VAL A 46 -7.17 -6.94 1.83
CA VAL A 46 -7.90 -8.13 2.30
C VAL A 46 -9.41 -7.95 2.11
N HIS A 47 -9.94 -6.78 2.43
CA HIS A 47 -11.37 -6.49 2.27
C HIS A 47 -11.81 -6.24 0.82
N LEU A 48 -10.86 -5.96 -0.07
CA LEU A 48 -11.09 -5.70 -1.49
C LEU A 48 -10.94 -6.96 -2.36
N ALA A 49 -10.62 -8.10 -1.75
CA ALA A 49 -10.31 -9.36 -2.42
C ALA A 49 -9.15 -9.24 -3.43
N GLU A 50 -8.13 -8.43 -3.09
CA GLU A 50 -6.90 -8.28 -3.88
C GLU A 50 -5.72 -9.02 -3.22
N PRO A 51 -5.61 -10.35 -3.36
CA PRO A 51 -4.58 -11.12 -2.66
C PRO A 51 -3.16 -10.70 -3.07
N GLY A 52 -2.95 -10.33 -4.33
CA GLY A 52 -1.65 -9.86 -4.81
C GLY A 52 -1.19 -8.57 -4.12
N LEU A 53 -2.11 -7.64 -3.88
CA LEU A 53 -1.83 -6.40 -3.15
C LEU A 53 -1.57 -6.67 -1.67
N ALA A 54 -2.38 -7.53 -1.04
CA ALA A 54 -2.19 -7.90 0.36
C ALA A 54 -0.83 -8.58 0.60
N THR A 55 -0.43 -9.51 -0.27
CA THR A 55 0.87 -10.18 -0.20
C THR A 55 2.01 -9.19 -0.36
N LEU A 56 1.99 -8.35 -1.40
CA LEU A 56 3.08 -7.40 -1.63
C LEU A 56 3.20 -6.38 -0.51
N CYS A 57 2.08 -5.85 0.01
CA CYS A 57 2.14 -4.94 1.14
C CYS A 57 2.75 -5.61 2.38
N GLY A 58 2.48 -6.90 2.63
CA GLY A 58 3.11 -7.65 3.71
C GLY A 58 4.62 -7.89 3.51
N GLU A 59 5.05 -8.13 2.26
CA GLU A 59 6.48 -8.26 1.94
C GLU A 59 7.24 -6.95 2.16
N LEU A 60 6.63 -5.81 1.80
CA LEU A 60 7.21 -4.49 1.98
C LEU A 60 7.16 -4.01 3.43
N GLU A 61 6.09 -4.35 4.16
CA GLU A 61 5.99 -4.16 5.62
C GLU A 61 7.14 -4.88 6.32
N ALA A 62 7.39 -6.16 5.99
CA ALA A 62 8.51 -6.91 6.55
C ALA A 62 9.89 -6.34 6.17
N ALA A 63 10.03 -5.74 4.98
CA ALA A 63 11.26 -5.05 4.59
C ALA A 63 11.49 -3.78 5.42
N ALA A 64 10.43 -3.00 5.66
CA ALA A 64 10.48 -1.82 6.53
C ALA A 64 10.84 -2.21 7.98
N ASP A 65 10.19 -3.24 8.54
CA ASP A 65 10.48 -3.74 9.89
C ASP A 65 11.93 -4.25 10.04
N ALA A 66 12.51 -4.78 8.96
CA ALA A 66 13.88 -5.30 8.93
C ALA A 66 14.96 -4.22 8.68
N GLY A 67 14.58 -2.96 8.40
CA GLY A 67 15.55 -1.94 8.01
C GLY A 67 16.02 -2.03 6.55
N ASP A 68 15.39 -2.86 5.73
CA ASP A 68 15.82 -3.20 4.37
C ASP A 68 15.29 -2.19 3.34
N HIS A 69 15.96 -1.04 3.28
CA HIS A 69 15.64 0.06 2.37
C HIS A 69 15.70 -0.35 0.90
N GLU A 70 16.66 -1.20 0.52
CA GLU A 70 16.83 -1.64 -0.86
C GLU A 70 15.61 -2.45 -1.30
N ARG A 71 15.24 -3.46 -0.51
CA ARG A 71 14.09 -4.32 -0.81
C ARG A 71 12.78 -3.55 -0.79
N LEU A 72 12.61 -2.63 0.16
CA LEU A 72 11.43 -1.75 0.19
C LEU A 72 11.32 -0.95 -1.11
N ARG A 73 12.38 -0.24 -1.50
CA ARG A 73 12.40 0.60 -2.71
C ARG A 73 12.22 -0.22 -3.98
N ALA A 74 12.84 -1.40 -4.05
CA ALA A 74 12.75 -2.29 -5.21
C ALA A 74 11.31 -2.79 -5.49
N GLY A 75 10.47 -2.91 -4.46
CA GLY A 75 9.08 -3.35 -4.64
C GLY A 75 8.06 -2.22 -4.85
N LEU A 76 8.44 -0.95 -4.67
CA LEU A 76 7.53 0.18 -4.91
C LEU A 76 6.98 0.26 -6.34
N PRO A 77 7.75 0.00 -7.41
CA PRO A 77 7.20 -0.01 -8.77
C PRO A 77 6.05 -1.03 -8.92
N ARG A 78 6.22 -2.24 -8.38
CA ARG A 78 5.18 -3.28 -8.41
C ARG A 78 3.95 -2.87 -7.58
N LEU A 79 4.17 -2.22 -6.43
CA LEU A 79 3.09 -1.68 -5.62
C LEU A 79 2.31 -0.62 -6.39
N HIS A 80 2.98 0.30 -7.07
CA HIS A 80 2.33 1.31 -7.90
C HIS A 80 1.49 0.68 -9.01
N THR A 81 2.00 -0.31 -9.75
CA THR A 81 1.22 -1.03 -10.76
C THR A 81 -0.07 -1.65 -10.21
N LEU A 82 -0.02 -2.27 -9.04
CA LEU A 82 -1.22 -2.86 -8.42
C LEU A 82 -2.22 -1.78 -7.98
N LEU A 83 -1.73 -0.65 -7.48
CA LEU A 83 -2.58 0.45 -7.03
C LEU A 83 -3.19 1.22 -8.22
N ASP A 84 -2.53 1.27 -9.38
CA ASP A 84 -3.03 1.97 -10.58
C ASP A 84 -4.36 1.37 -11.09
N ALA A 85 -4.60 0.08 -10.80
CA ALA A 85 -5.87 -0.59 -11.08
C ALA A 85 -7.08 0.03 -10.35
N PHE A 86 -6.84 0.87 -9.34
CA PHE A 86 -7.86 1.60 -8.59
C PHE A 86 -8.03 3.06 -9.02
N ASP A 87 -7.06 3.63 -9.73
CA ASP A 87 -7.10 5.00 -10.25
C ASP A 87 -7.83 5.07 -11.61
N ALA A 88 -7.88 3.96 -12.35
CA ALA A 88 -8.63 3.86 -13.61
C ALA A 88 -10.12 3.58 -13.36
N ARG A 89 -10.89 4.61 -12.97
CA ARG A 89 -12.37 4.64 -13.09
C ARG A 89 -12.94 6.04 -12.92
#